data_AF-A0A2M8ACM7-F1
#
_entry.id   AF-A0A2M8ACM7-F1
#
_cell.length_a   1.000
_cell.length_b   1.000
_cell.length_c   1.000
_cell.angle_alpha   90.00
_cell.angle_beta   90.00
_cell.angle_gamma   90.00
#
_symmetry.space_group_name_H-M   'P 1'
#
loop_
_entity.id
_entity.type
_entity.pdbx_description
1 polymer ?
#
loop_
_entity_poly.entity_id
_entity_poly.type
_entity_poly.pdbx_seq_one_letter_code
_entity_poly.pdbx_strand_id
1 'polypeptide(L)'
;MIRKDYIPRYFDELAKVLAAVLHLKNDLKPAEAKNQLNDFSTDYLGVDLTAILTIPSLLLIPTLVEKHHFTIIHFKLLEDVLYHNYLLNPTNKQHKNSTLELLNYLANTDNNYSIERKNRIEELTK
;
A
#
# COMPACT_ATOMS: atom_id res chain seq x y z
N MET A 1 9.14 -11.06 9.31
CA MET A 1 9.44 -10.09 10.38
C MET A 1 10.47 -9.08 9.87
N ILE A 2 10.06 -7.83 9.63
CA ILE A 2 10.97 -6.72 9.29
C ILE A 2 12.07 -6.62 10.35
N ARG A 3 13.34 -6.72 9.92
CA ARG A 3 14.50 -6.48 10.79
C ARG A 3 14.63 -4.98 11.01
N LYS A 4 14.68 -4.53 12.26
CA LYS A 4 14.65 -3.09 12.62
C LYS A 4 15.73 -2.27 11.91
N ASP A 5 16.93 -2.81 11.74
CA ASP A 5 18.04 -2.13 11.06
C ASP A 5 17.83 -1.97 9.55
N TYR A 6 16.83 -2.64 8.98
CA TYR A 6 16.50 -2.60 7.55
C TYR A 6 15.27 -1.74 7.25
N ILE A 7 14.63 -1.15 8.27
CA ILE A 7 13.45 -0.29 8.08
C ILE A 7 13.75 0.85 7.08
N PRO A 8 14.84 1.63 7.24
CA PRO A 8 15.14 2.71 6.28
C PRO A 8 15.29 2.18 4.85
N ARG A 9 15.97 1.03 4.69
CA ARG A 9 16.14 0.39 3.40
C ARG A 9 14.81 0.01 2.74
N TYR A 10 13.82 -0.45 3.50
CA TYR A 10 12.51 -0.77 2.92
C TYR A 10 11.79 0.47 2.37
N PHE A 11 11.92 1.60 3.05
CA PHE A 11 11.37 2.87 2.56
C PHE A 11 12.16 3.43 1.37
N ASP A 12 13.49 3.28 1.36
CA ASP A 12 14.32 3.67 0.22
C ASP A 12 13.97 2.86 -1.04
N GLU A 13 13.78 1.55 -0.90
CA GLU A 13 13.38 0.67 -2.00
C GLU A 13 11.95 0.97 -2.47
N LEU A 14 11.04 1.27 -1.53
CA LEU A 14 9.70 1.73 -1.88
C LEU A 14 9.76 3.01 -2.71
N ALA A 15 10.54 4.02 -2.29
CA ALA A 15 10.67 5.28 -3.01
C ALA A 15 11.15 5.09 -4.46
N LYS A 16 12.13 4.19 -4.67
CA LYS A 16 12.59 3.83 -6.03
C LYS A 16 11.49 3.20 -6.86
N VAL A 17 10.75 2.25 -6.27
CA VAL A 17 9.62 1.59 -6.94
C VAL A 17 8.53 2.59 -7.29
N LEU A 18 8.14 3.49 -6.37
CA LEU A 18 7.12 4.50 -6.63
C LEU A 18 7.54 5.46 -7.75
N ALA A 19 8.82 5.88 -7.79
CA ALA A 19 9.34 6.70 -8.88
C ALA A 19 9.23 5.97 -10.24
N ALA A 20 9.59 4.68 -10.29
CA ALA A 20 9.44 3.86 -11.49
C ALA A 20 7.97 3.69 -11.89
N VAL A 21 7.07 3.44 -10.94
CA VAL A 21 5.62 3.33 -11.15
C VAL A 21 5.04 4.61 -11.74
N LEU A 22 5.44 5.77 -11.23
CA LEU A 22 5.00 7.07 -11.76
C LEU A 22 5.51 7.30 -13.18
N HIS A 23 6.77 6.95 -13.46
CA HIS A 23 7.33 7.04 -14.82
C HIS A 23 6.57 6.13 -15.79
N LEU A 24 6.37 4.86 -15.45
CA LEU A 24 5.65 3.87 -16.27
C LEU A 24 4.18 4.26 -16.49
N LYS A 25 3.53 4.87 -15.48
CA LYS A 25 2.18 5.41 -15.63
C LYS A 25 2.13 6.51 -16.69
N ASN A 26 3.10 7.42 -16.69
CA ASN A 26 3.19 8.49 -17.67
C ASN A 26 3.49 7.96 -19.08
N ASP A 27 4.24 6.87 -19.18
CA ASP A 27 4.55 6.17 -20.43
C ASP A 27 3.42 5.24 -20.91
N LEU A 28 2.23 5.30 -20.29
CA LEU A 28 1.06 4.49 -20.62
C LEU A 28 1.31 2.97 -20.49
N LYS A 29 2.15 2.56 -19.54
CA LYS A 29 2.50 1.16 -19.23
C LYS A 29 1.97 0.72 -17.85
N PRO A 30 0.65 0.74 -17.61
CA PRO A 30 0.08 0.45 -16.29
C PRO A 30 0.27 -1.01 -15.85
N ALA A 31 0.42 -1.95 -16.78
CA ALA A 31 0.68 -3.35 -16.45
C ALA A 31 2.08 -3.54 -15.83
N GLU A 32 3.10 -2.90 -16.43
CA GLU A 32 4.47 -2.91 -15.90
C GLU A 32 4.52 -2.20 -14.53
N ALA A 33 3.84 -1.07 -14.39
CA ALA A 33 3.73 -0.36 -13.13
C ALA A 33 3.08 -1.23 -12.03
N LYS A 34 2.04 -2.00 -12.37
CA LYS A 34 1.41 -2.92 -11.44
C LYS A 34 2.36 -4.05 -11.01
N ASN A 35 3.16 -4.58 -11.94
CA ASN A 35 4.14 -5.62 -11.62
C ASN A 35 5.18 -5.10 -10.62
N GLN A 36 5.69 -3.87 -10.80
CA GLN A 36 6.63 -3.26 -9.86
C GLN A 36 6.07 -3.17 -8.43
N LEU A 37 4.79 -2.81 -8.28
CA LEU A 37 4.12 -2.77 -6.98
C LEU A 37 3.93 -4.18 -6.39
N ASN A 38 3.65 -5.17 -7.23
CA ASN A 38 3.47 -6.56 -6.81
C ASN A 38 4.79 -7.19 -6.35
N ASP A 39 5.87 -6.94 -7.11
CA ASP A 39 7.22 -7.39 -6.79
C ASP A 39 7.65 -6.82 -5.44
N PHE A 40 7.44 -5.51 -5.23
CA PHE A 40 7.72 -4.89 -3.93
C PHE A 40 6.95 -5.54 -2.79
N SER A 41 5.64 -5.75 -2.96
CA SER A 41 4.80 -6.39 -1.95
C SER A 41 5.29 -7.81 -1.61
N THR A 42 5.69 -8.57 -2.63
CA THR A 42 6.19 -9.94 -2.44
C THR A 42 7.54 -9.95 -1.74
N ASP A 43 8.49 -9.12 -2.18
CA ASP A 43 9.86 -9.12 -1.68
C ASP A 43 9.99 -8.51 -0.29
N TYR A 44 9.19 -7.49 0.03
CA TYR A 44 9.34 -6.69 1.25
C TYR A 44 8.22 -6.89 2.26
N LEU A 45 7.01 -7.23 1.82
CA LEU A 45 5.88 -7.52 2.70
C LEU A 45 5.60 -9.02 2.83
N GLY A 46 6.23 -9.85 1.99
CA GLY A 46 6.08 -11.31 2.03
C GLY A 46 4.70 -11.79 1.57
N VAL A 47 3.94 -10.94 0.88
CA VAL A 47 2.61 -11.26 0.37
C VAL A 47 2.37 -10.58 -0.97
N ASP A 48 1.82 -11.34 -1.91
CA ASP A 48 1.47 -10.85 -3.23
C ASP A 48 0.37 -9.78 -3.16
N LEU A 49 0.54 -8.68 -3.90
CA LEU A 49 -0.39 -7.55 -3.87
C LEU A 49 -1.77 -7.95 -4.43
N THR A 50 -1.81 -8.81 -5.46
CA THR A 50 -3.10 -9.29 -5.99
C THR A 50 -3.85 -10.10 -4.94
N ALA A 51 -3.15 -10.93 -4.16
CA ALA A 51 -3.75 -11.64 -3.04
C ALA A 51 -4.35 -10.67 -2.00
N ILE A 52 -3.61 -9.61 -1.64
CA ILE A 52 -4.11 -8.56 -0.72
C ILE A 52 -5.40 -7.92 -1.27
N LEU A 53 -5.41 -7.56 -2.55
CA LEU A 53 -6.53 -6.86 -3.20
C LEU A 53 -7.80 -7.72 -3.35
N THR A 54 -7.67 -9.06 -3.23
CA THR A 54 -8.83 -9.97 -3.19
C THR A 54 -9.47 -10.09 -1.82
N ILE A 55 -8.82 -9.62 -0.75
CA ILE A 55 -9.37 -9.66 0.59
C ILE A 55 -10.51 -8.64 0.67
N PRO A 56 -11.70 -9.02 1.19
CA PRO A 56 -12.76 -8.06 1.47
C PRO A 56 -12.24 -6.93 2.37
N SER A 57 -12.56 -5.67 2.06
CA SER A 57 -11.94 -4.52 2.73
C SER A 57 -12.09 -4.57 4.25
N LEU A 58 -13.28 -4.94 4.75
CA LEU A 58 -13.56 -5.07 6.19
C LEU A 58 -12.72 -6.15 6.90
N LEU A 59 -12.17 -7.10 6.15
CA LEU A 59 -11.33 -8.18 6.67
C LEU A 59 -9.85 -7.99 6.35
N LEU A 60 -9.48 -6.90 5.68
CA LEU A 60 -8.12 -6.63 5.22
C LEU A 60 -7.13 -6.61 6.38
N ILE A 61 -7.35 -5.70 7.33
CA ILE A 61 -6.47 -5.53 8.50
C ILE A 61 -6.38 -6.82 9.35
N PRO A 62 -7.48 -7.42 9.82
CA PRO A 62 -7.38 -8.63 10.65
C PRO A 62 -6.69 -9.77 9.91
N THR A 63 -6.94 -9.95 8.61
CA THR A 63 -6.27 -10.99 7.82
C THR A 63 -4.75 -10.77 7.74
N LEU A 64 -4.31 -9.52 7.50
CA LEU A 64 -2.89 -9.17 7.42
C LEU A 64 -2.17 -9.32 8.77
N VAL A 65 -2.84 -8.99 9.88
CA VAL A 65 -2.29 -9.19 11.23
C VAL A 65 -2.19 -10.68 11.57
N GLU A 66 -3.28 -11.43 11.41
CA GLU A 66 -3.37 -12.82 11.88
C GLU A 66 -2.55 -13.78 11.01
N LYS A 67 -2.65 -13.65 9.68
CA LYS A 67 -2.04 -14.61 8.75
C LYS A 67 -0.65 -14.20 8.29
N HIS A 68 -0.39 -12.90 8.19
CA HIS A 68 0.87 -12.37 7.66
C HIS A 68 1.73 -11.67 8.72
N HIS A 69 1.27 -11.62 9.98
CA HIS A 69 1.98 -11.01 11.10
C HIS A 69 2.41 -9.56 10.82
N PHE A 70 1.55 -8.82 10.12
CA PHE A 70 1.81 -7.42 9.83
C PHE A 70 1.90 -6.62 11.12
N THR A 71 2.85 -5.71 11.13
CA THR A 71 3.03 -4.69 12.16
C THR A 71 2.76 -3.32 11.56
N ILE A 72 2.73 -2.28 12.39
CA ILE A 72 2.50 -0.90 11.94
C ILE A 72 3.44 -0.48 10.78
N ILE A 73 4.68 -0.98 10.76
CA ILE A 73 5.65 -0.64 9.71
C ILE A 73 5.24 -1.27 8.37
N HIS A 74 4.78 -2.52 8.37
CA HIS A 74 4.30 -3.17 7.16
C HIS A 74 3.08 -2.42 6.61
N PHE A 75 2.18 -1.96 7.48
CA PHE A 75 1.04 -1.16 7.09
C PHE A 75 1.43 0.20 6.50
N LYS A 76 2.44 0.88 7.07
CA LYS A 76 2.97 2.13 6.49
C LYS A 76 3.53 1.93 5.09
N LEU A 77 4.30 0.86 4.86
CA LEU A 77 4.78 0.53 3.51
C LEU A 77 3.62 0.20 2.56
N LEU A 78 2.64 -0.58 3.04
CA LEU A 78 1.47 -0.97 2.25
C LEU A 78 0.56 0.21 1.90
N GLU A 79 0.54 1.28 2.70
CA GLU A 79 -0.32 2.46 2.46
C GLU A 79 -0.02 3.11 1.11
N ASP A 80 1.26 3.31 0.79
CA ASP A 80 1.69 3.87 -0.48
C ASP A 80 1.49 2.90 -1.64
N VAL A 81 1.76 1.61 -1.43
CA VAL A 81 1.58 0.56 -2.43
C VAL A 81 0.11 0.48 -2.86
N LEU A 82 -0.83 0.42 -1.92
CA LEU A 82 -2.26 0.37 -2.23
C LEU A 82 -2.77 1.66 -2.86
N TYR A 83 -2.31 2.82 -2.38
CA TYR A 83 -2.71 4.10 -2.95
C TYR A 83 -2.23 4.23 -4.41
N HIS A 84 -0.96 3.93 -4.69
CA HIS A 84 -0.44 4.01 -6.05
C HIS A 84 -1.05 2.95 -6.98
N ASN A 85 -1.33 1.74 -6.48
CA ASN A 85 -2.07 0.74 -7.24
C ASN A 85 -3.49 1.22 -7.61
N TYR A 86 -4.19 1.89 -6.69
CA TYR A 86 -5.48 2.52 -6.98
C TYR A 86 -5.34 3.62 -8.04
N LEU A 87 -4.30 4.46 -7.98
CA LEU A 87 -4.06 5.51 -8.98
C LEU A 87 -3.76 4.98 -10.40
N LEU A 88 -3.37 3.71 -10.55
CA LEU A 88 -3.24 3.04 -11.85
C LEU A 88 -4.60 2.63 -12.43
N ASN A 89 -5.61 2.36 -11.59
CA ASN A 89 -6.98 2.10 -12.02
C ASN A 89 -8.02 2.68 -11.02
N PRO A 90 -8.31 3.99 -11.11
CA PRO A 90 -9.15 4.68 -10.12
C PRO A 90 -10.64 4.27 -10.14
N THR A 91 -11.07 3.50 -11.15
CA THR A 91 -12.47 3.06 -11.26
C THR A 91 -12.77 1.83 -10.40
N ASN A 92 -11.74 1.16 -9.87
CA ASN A 92 -11.91 -0.04 -9.08
C ASN A 92 -12.30 0.28 -7.62
N LYS A 93 -13.60 0.12 -7.32
CA LYS A 93 -14.17 0.36 -5.99
C LYS A 93 -13.58 -0.52 -4.90
N GLN A 94 -13.26 -1.78 -5.19
CA GLN A 94 -12.69 -2.69 -4.21
C GLN A 94 -11.29 -2.22 -3.77
N HIS A 95 -10.48 -1.76 -4.72
CA HIS A 95 -9.16 -1.21 -4.43
C HIS A 95 -9.30 0.09 -3.63
N LYS A 96 -10.20 0.99 -4.04
CA LYS A 96 -10.53 2.22 -3.29
C LYS A 96 -10.86 1.92 -1.83
N ASN A 97 -11.76 0.98 -1.58
CA ASN A 97 -12.21 0.61 -0.24
C ASN A 97 -11.11 -0.02 0.60
N SER A 98 -10.27 -0.87 -0.02
CA SER A 98 -9.13 -1.49 0.66
C SER A 98 -8.08 -0.44 1.07
N THR A 99 -7.80 0.51 0.19
CA THR A 99 -6.91 1.65 0.49
C THR A 99 -7.48 2.50 1.61
N LEU A 100 -8.78 2.85 1.56
CA LEU A 100 -9.44 3.61 2.61
C LEU A 100 -9.41 2.92 3.97
N GLU A 101 -9.68 1.62 4.01
CA GLU A 101 -9.62 0.84 5.24
C GLU A 101 -8.24 0.95 5.89
N LEU A 102 -7.18 0.76 5.10
CA LEU A 102 -5.81 0.84 5.60
C LEU A 102 -5.44 2.25 6.09
N LEU A 103 -5.79 3.29 5.32
CA LEU A 103 -5.52 4.67 5.71
C LEU A 103 -6.24 5.04 7.00
N ASN A 104 -7.51 4.64 7.16
CA ASN A 104 -8.28 4.86 8.38
C ASN A 104 -7.71 4.09 9.56
N TYR A 105 -7.30 2.83 9.36
CA TYR A 105 -6.63 2.06 10.40
C TYR A 105 -5.36 2.77 10.89
N LEU A 106 -4.50 3.21 9.97
CA LEU A 106 -3.27 3.93 10.32
C LEU A 106 -3.53 5.28 10.96
N ALA A 107 -4.55 6.03 10.52
CA ALA A 107 -4.92 7.30 11.13
C ALA A 107 -5.32 7.18 12.60
N ASN A 108 -5.88 6.02 12.99
CA ASN A 108 -6.32 5.76 14.36
C ASN A 108 -5.26 5.06 15.23
N THR A 109 -4.27 4.41 14.63
CA THR A 109 -3.30 3.56 15.35
C THR A 109 -1.86 4.07 15.32
N ASP A 110 -1.49 4.88 14.32
CA ASP A 110 -0.19 5.53 14.27
C ASP A 110 -0.21 6.80 15.12
N ASN A 111 0.61 6.83 16.17
CA ASN A 111 0.74 8.01 17.02
C ASN A 111 1.37 9.21 16.27
N ASN A 112 1.95 8.98 15.08
CA ASN A 112 2.51 10.05 14.26
C ASN A 112 1.45 10.63 13.33
N TYR A 113 1.29 11.95 13.44
CA TYR A 113 0.43 12.70 12.54
C TYR A 113 0.97 12.69 11.10
N SER A 114 0.11 12.40 10.12
CA SER A 114 0.42 12.50 8.69
C SER A 114 -0.62 13.36 7.97
N ILE A 115 -0.19 14.50 7.44
CA ILE A 115 -1.01 15.38 6.61
C ILE A 115 -1.41 14.66 5.33
N GLU A 116 -0.44 13.99 4.70
CA GLU A 116 -0.64 13.28 3.45
C GLU A 116 -1.72 12.19 3.59
N ARG A 117 -1.69 11.41 4.68
CA ARG A 117 -2.71 10.39 4.95
C ARG A 117 -4.11 10.99 5.03
N LYS A 118 -4.25 12.13 5.73
CA LYS A 118 -5.53 12.84 5.82
C LYS A 118 -6.03 13.31 4.45
N ASN A 119 -5.14 13.95 3.67
CA ASN A 119 -5.49 14.41 2.33
C ASN A 119 -5.96 13.25 1.45
N ARG A 120 -5.25 12.11 1.47
CA ARG A 120 -5.63 10.91 0.71
C ARG A 120 -6.99 10.35 1.17
N ILE A 121 -7.27 10.33 2.47
CA ILE A 121 -8.59 9.91 2.98
C ILE A 121 -9.68 10.84 2.45
N GLU A 122 -9.49 12.15 2.50
CA GLU A 122 -10.45 13.13 1.99
C GLU A 122 -10.68 13.01 0.49
N GLU A 123 -9.60 12.84 -0.30
CA GLU A 123 -9.67 12.61 -1.75
C GLU A 123 -10.46 11.35 -2.10
N LEU A 124 -10.24 10.27 -1.35
CA LEU A 124 -10.91 9.00 -1.58
C LEU A 124 -12.32 8.96 -0.98
N THR A 125 -12.69 9.85 -0.06
CA THR A 125 -14.07 9.86 0.49
C THR A 125 -15.03 10.69 -0.35
N LYS A 126 -14.49 11.57 -1.20
CA LYS A 126 -15.24 12.25 -2.27
C LYS A 126 -15.69 11.26 -3.35
#